data_AF-A0A263D326-F1
#
_entry.id   AF-A0A263D326-F1
#
_cell.length_a   1.000
_cell.length_b   1.000
_cell.length_c   1.000
_cell.angle_alpha   90.00
_cell.angle_beta   90.00
_cell.angle_gamma   90.00
#
_symmetry.space_group_name_H-M   'P 1'
#
loop_
_entity.id
_entity.type
_entity.pdbx_description
1 polymer ?
#
loop_
_entity_poly.entity_id
_entity_poly.type
_entity_poly.pdbx_seq_one_letter_code
_entity_poly.pdbx_strand_id
1 'polypeptide(L)'
;MDEWTSFNTLYATDQYAVRNPLGDHALQRAPGDANRQWLRAPAPPHLPARPSSGKESTVPELTVAEEVVLIALDDQTGGGRTRLGLDWALAGAVIVELALTQRIAVSDDDVVSVVDPAPTGVGHLDAVLAEAGGGVKVSKLLRRTRTGTPVRTVTALVERGVLQRKRTWLLGVVPAYRYPVADASAEAEVRARLAAAVLDGDAPSERTAGLIGVLHAAKLWRRAVPAGERKQVRKRMGEIAKSQSISPAVRRAIVRTQGAIAAMTSSG
;
A
#
# COMPACT_ATOMS: atom_id res chain seq x y z
N MET A 1 11.23 -6.99 22.58
CA MET A 1 11.25 -7.47 21.18
C MET A 1 10.31 -6.57 20.41
N ASP A 2 10.80 -5.78 19.45
CA ASP A 2 9.94 -4.77 18.80
C ASP A 2 8.91 -5.45 17.88
N GLU A 3 7.76 -4.82 17.68
CA GLU A 3 6.67 -5.34 16.84
C GLU A 3 7.11 -5.60 15.38
N TRP A 4 8.22 -5.01 14.91
CA TRP A 4 8.79 -5.27 13.60
C TRP A 4 9.69 -6.50 13.57
N THR A 5 10.34 -6.82 14.67
CA THR A 5 11.05 -8.08 14.87
C THR A 5 10.03 -9.19 14.92
N SER A 6 8.86 -8.96 15.54
CA SER A 6 7.68 -9.80 15.37
C SER A 6 7.16 -9.82 13.91
N PHE A 7 7.11 -8.69 13.20
CA PHE A 7 6.82 -8.69 11.75
C PHE A 7 7.85 -9.48 10.92
N ASN A 8 9.11 -9.56 11.37
CA ASN A 8 10.19 -10.28 10.72
C ASN A 8 10.29 -11.76 11.16
N THR A 9 9.79 -12.09 12.35
CA THR A 9 9.95 -13.39 13.04
C THR A 9 8.64 -14.19 13.13
N LEU A 10 7.50 -13.57 13.46
CA LEU A 10 6.17 -14.24 13.49
C LEU A 10 5.64 -14.59 12.09
N TYR A 11 6.07 -13.90 11.03
CA TYR A 11 5.66 -14.23 9.66
C TYR A 11 6.49 -15.34 9.01
N ALA A 12 7.50 -15.89 9.71
CA ALA A 12 8.19 -17.10 9.28
C ALA A 12 7.37 -18.38 9.56
N THR A 13 6.40 -18.33 10.49
CA THR A 13 5.75 -19.54 11.01
C THR A 13 4.28 -19.69 10.63
N ASP A 14 3.54 -18.60 10.35
CA ASP A 14 2.07 -18.65 10.37
C ASP A 14 1.38 -18.73 8.99
N GLN A 15 2.11 -18.60 7.87
CA GLN A 15 1.50 -18.64 6.52
C GLN A 15 1.64 -19.96 5.73
N TYR A 16 1.93 -21.09 6.40
CA TYR A 16 1.86 -22.41 5.75
C TYR A 16 0.85 -23.39 6.37
N ALA A 17 -0.04 -22.95 7.28
CA ALA A 17 -1.03 -23.83 7.91
C ALA A 17 -2.43 -23.84 7.26
N VAL A 18 -2.60 -23.29 6.03
CA VAL A 18 -3.86 -23.40 5.28
C VAL A 18 -3.68 -24.27 4.04
N ARG A 19 -3.91 -25.58 4.26
CA ARG A 19 -4.36 -26.64 3.34
C ARG A 19 -4.18 -26.41 1.82
N ASN A 20 -3.25 -27.17 1.25
CA ASN A 20 -3.37 -27.73 -0.10
C ASN A 20 -4.12 -29.08 0.01
N PRO A 21 -5.37 -29.24 -0.47
CA PRO A 21 -6.08 -30.51 -0.42
C PRO A 21 -5.98 -31.27 -1.74
N LEU A 22 -4.79 -31.39 -2.32
CA LEU A 22 -4.45 -32.35 -3.39
C LEU A 22 -2.95 -32.66 -3.17
N GLY A 23 -2.58 -33.73 -2.49
CA GLY A 23 -2.75 -35.10 -2.97
C GLY A 23 -1.39 -35.55 -3.50
N ASP A 24 -0.49 -35.86 -2.57
CA ASP A 24 0.87 -36.35 -2.83
C ASP A 24 0.78 -37.82 -3.25
N HIS A 25 0.53 -38.09 -4.53
CA HIS A 25 0.75 -39.41 -5.13
C HIS A 25 1.08 -39.31 -6.62
N ALA A 26 2.10 -40.07 -7.01
CA ALA A 26 2.51 -40.42 -8.38
C ALA A 26 3.51 -39.48 -9.08
N LEU A 27 4.79 -39.64 -8.74
CA LEU A 27 5.88 -39.59 -9.73
C LEU A 27 6.62 -40.93 -9.74
N GLN A 28 6.16 -41.84 -10.59
CA GLN A 28 6.98 -42.94 -11.11
C GLN A 28 6.72 -43.13 -12.60
N ARG A 29 7.84 -43.23 -13.34
CA ARG A 29 8.04 -43.69 -14.73
C ARG A 29 7.83 -42.69 -15.87
N ALA A 30 8.95 -42.34 -16.50
CA ALA A 30 9.00 -42.11 -17.96
C ALA A 30 8.83 -43.45 -18.69
N PRO A 31 8.23 -43.46 -19.89
CA PRO A 31 9.06 -43.64 -21.08
C PRO A 31 8.56 -42.93 -22.36
N GLY A 32 9.50 -42.74 -23.30
CA GLY A 32 9.30 -43.15 -24.70
C GLY A 32 8.72 -42.13 -25.67
N ASP A 33 9.60 -41.67 -26.56
CA ASP A 33 9.34 -41.06 -27.87
C ASP A 33 8.01 -41.42 -28.55
N ALA A 34 7.01 -40.55 -28.46
CA ALA A 34 5.82 -40.60 -29.32
C ALA A 34 5.07 -39.26 -29.38
N ASN A 35 5.68 -38.18 -29.91
CA ASN A 35 4.87 -37.11 -30.53
C ASN A 35 5.68 -36.16 -31.44
N ARG A 36 5.97 -36.57 -32.69
CA ARG A 36 6.45 -35.68 -33.76
C ARG A 36 5.44 -35.56 -34.90
N GLN A 37 4.15 -35.46 -34.58
CA GLN A 37 3.08 -35.33 -35.57
C GLN A 37 2.54 -33.89 -35.73
N TRP A 38 2.93 -32.94 -34.86
CA TRP A 38 2.42 -31.56 -34.87
C TRP A 38 3.14 -30.60 -35.84
N LEU A 39 4.19 -31.05 -36.54
CA LEU A 39 5.00 -30.22 -37.43
C LEU A 39 4.47 -30.12 -38.89
N ARG A 40 3.24 -30.59 -39.16
CA ARG A 40 2.62 -30.57 -40.51
C ARG A 40 1.18 -30.05 -40.53
N ALA A 41 0.77 -29.21 -39.59
CA ALA A 41 -0.50 -28.49 -39.69
C ALA A 41 -0.31 -27.18 -40.47
N PRO A 42 -1.20 -26.82 -41.42
CA PRO A 42 -1.16 -25.49 -42.05
C PRO A 42 -1.40 -24.39 -41.00
N ALA A 43 -0.66 -23.28 -41.14
CA ALA A 43 -0.70 -22.16 -40.19
C ALA A 43 -2.13 -21.61 -40.00
N PRO A 44 -2.55 -21.26 -38.77
CA PRO A 44 -3.85 -20.66 -38.54
C PRO A 44 -3.96 -19.30 -39.26
N PRO A 45 -5.10 -18.98 -39.87
CA PRO A 45 -5.31 -17.69 -40.54
C PRO A 45 -5.28 -16.55 -39.51
N HIS A 46 -4.38 -15.58 -39.75
CA HIS A 46 -4.24 -14.25 -39.13
C HIS A 46 -4.71 -14.13 -37.66
N LEU A 47 -3.77 -14.25 -36.72
CA LEU A 47 -3.94 -13.54 -35.44
C LEU A 47 -4.00 -12.03 -35.73
N PRO A 48 -4.91 -11.27 -35.08
CA PRO A 48 -4.86 -9.81 -35.17
C PRO A 48 -3.49 -9.31 -34.71
N ALA A 49 -2.99 -8.29 -35.40
CA ALA A 49 -1.69 -7.69 -35.14
C ALA A 49 -1.53 -7.40 -33.65
N ARG A 50 -0.41 -7.89 -33.06
CA ARG A 50 0.02 -7.45 -31.73
C ARG A 50 0.09 -5.92 -31.75
N PRO A 51 -0.57 -5.20 -30.82
CA PRO A 51 -0.35 -3.77 -30.71
C PRO A 51 1.14 -3.52 -30.49
N SER A 52 1.67 -2.63 -31.33
CA SER A 52 3.06 -2.19 -31.36
C SER A 52 3.53 -1.78 -29.97
N SER A 53 4.72 -2.25 -29.62
CA SER A 53 5.48 -1.88 -28.42
C SER A 53 5.73 -0.36 -28.38
N GLY A 54 4.83 0.38 -27.75
CA GLY A 54 5.15 1.64 -27.12
C GLY A 54 5.78 1.35 -25.76
N LYS A 55 7.02 1.77 -25.53
CA LYS A 55 7.57 1.90 -24.17
C LYS A 55 6.84 3.04 -23.49
N GLU A 56 5.64 2.77 -23.00
CA GLU A 56 5.04 3.55 -21.95
C GLU A 56 5.38 2.78 -20.67
N SER A 57 6.26 3.36 -19.85
CA SER A 57 6.54 2.83 -18.52
C SER A 57 5.24 2.97 -17.71
N THR A 58 4.33 2.01 -17.84
CA THR A 58 3.08 1.97 -17.09
C THR A 58 3.42 1.58 -15.66
N VAL A 59 3.83 2.54 -14.84
CA VAL A 59 3.83 2.37 -13.39
C VAL A 59 2.38 2.03 -13.03
N PRO A 60 2.10 0.84 -12.47
CA PRO A 60 0.73 0.49 -12.11
C PRO A 60 0.25 1.48 -11.05
N GLU A 61 -0.91 2.11 -11.23
CA GLU A 61 -1.40 3.20 -10.36
C GLU A 61 -1.41 2.77 -8.89
N LEU A 62 -0.49 3.34 -8.10
CA LEU A 62 -0.32 2.99 -6.69
C LEU A 62 -1.45 3.60 -5.85
N THR A 63 -1.99 2.81 -4.93
CA THR A 63 -2.90 3.29 -3.89
C THR A 63 -2.19 4.23 -2.92
N VAL A 64 -2.94 5.11 -2.25
CA VAL A 64 -2.38 6.02 -1.23
C VAL A 64 -1.64 5.25 -0.13
N ALA A 65 -2.11 4.06 0.25
CA ALA A 65 -1.42 3.23 1.24
C ALA A 65 -0.05 2.72 0.73
N GLU A 66 0.01 2.34 -0.54
CA GLU A 66 1.26 1.89 -1.18
C GLU A 66 2.25 3.05 -1.34
N GLU A 67 1.78 4.24 -1.73
CA GLU A 67 2.61 5.45 -1.77
C GLU A 67 3.15 5.82 -0.37
N VAL A 68 2.34 5.67 0.68
CA VAL A 68 2.81 5.84 2.08
C VAL A 68 3.91 4.83 2.41
N VAL A 69 3.79 3.57 1.99
CA VAL A 69 4.85 2.56 2.20
C VAL A 69 6.13 3.00 1.48
N LEU A 70 6.08 3.40 0.21
CA LEU A 70 7.26 3.84 -0.52
C LEU A 70 7.97 5.00 0.18
N ILE A 71 7.22 6.01 0.64
CA ILE A 71 7.80 7.15 1.37
C ILE A 71 8.32 6.76 2.76
N ALA A 72 7.70 5.78 3.42
CA ALA A 72 8.06 5.34 4.77
C ALA A 72 9.26 4.38 4.78
N LEU A 73 9.48 3.62 3.71
CA LEU A 73 10.61 2.72 3.56
C LEU A 73 11.93 3.49 3.52
N ASP A 74 13.01 2.77 3.81
CA ASP A 74 14.35 3.32 3.88
C ASP A 74 15.23 2.66 2.82
N ASP A 75 15.70 3.44 1.85
CA ASP A 75 16.46 2.97 0.70
C ASP A 75 17.82 2.35 1.07
N GLN A 76 18.39 2.71 2.22
CA GLN A 76 19.71 2.24 2.66
C GLN A 76 19.63 0.91 3.39
N THR A 77 18.53 0.64 4.10
CA THR A 77 18.42 -0.55 4.95
C THR A 77 17.33 -1.52 4.51
N GLY A 78 16.35 -1.11 3.70
CA GLY A 78 15.16 -1.91 3.41
C GLY A 78 14.44 -2.42 4.67
N GLY A 79 14.77 -1.84 5.83
CA GLY A 79 14.39 -2.28 7.17
C GLY A 79 13.62 -1.16 7.85
N GLY A 80 12.33 -1.38 8.05
CA GLY A 80 11.49 -0.45 8.79
C GLY A 80 11.84 -0.51 10.27
N ARG A 81 12.36 0.57 10.85
CA ARG A 81 12.06 0.81 12.26
C ARG A 81 10.57 1.09 12.32
N THR A 82 9.77 0.30 13.05
CA THR A 82 8.35 0.60 13.27
C THR A 82 8.25 2.03 13.77
N ARG A 83 7.79 2.94 12.92
CA ARG A 83 7.42 4.26 13.40
C ARG A 83 6.06 4.08 14.06
N LEU A 84 5.98 4.45 15.34
CA LEU A 84 4.73 4.56 16.07
C LEU A 84 3.68 5.25 15.19
N GLY A 85 2.58 4.55 14.91
CA GLY A 85 1.45 5.04 14.13
C GLY A 85 1.50 4.86 12.61
N LEU A 86 2.50 4.16 12.06
CA LEU A 86 2.50 3.81 10.63
C LEU A 86 1.35 2.85 10.28
N ASP A 87 1.03 1.91 11.16
CA ASP A 87 -0.12 1.00 11.04
C ASP A 87 -1.45 1.76 10.92
N TRP A 88 -1.63 2.79 11.74
CA TRP A 88 -2.79 3.68 11.67
C TRP A 88 -2.78 4.55 10.42
N ALA A 89 -1.61 5.06 10.02
CA ALA A 89 -1.48 5.83 8.79
C ALA A 89 -1.85 5.00 7.56
N LEU A 90 -1.44 3.74 7.50
CA LEU A 90 -1.78 2.83 6.40
C LEU A 90 -3.27 2.49 6.39
N ALA A 91 -3.87 2.18 7.54
CA ALA A 91 -5.33 2.00 7.61
C ALA A 91 -6.09 3.27 7.19
N GLY A 92 -5.63 4.44 7.61
CA GLY A 92 -6.17 5.73 7.19
C GLY A 92 -6.05 5.97 5.70
N ALA A 93 -4.90 5.64 5.11
CA ALA A 93 -4.65 5.72 3.68
C ALA A 93 -5.61 4.83 2.87
N VAL A 94 -5.93 3.64 3.38
CA VAL A 94 -6.92 2.77 2.74
C VAL A 94 -8.32 3.39 2.75
N ILE A 95 -8.74 3.96 3.88
CA ILE A 95 -10.04 4.67 3.95
C ILE A 95 -10.05 5.88 3.01
N VAL A 96 -8.95 6.61 2.92
CA VAL A 96 -8.78 7.72 1.95
C VAL A 96 -8.92 7.22 0.52
N GLU A 97 -8.24 6.14 0.13
CA GLU A 97 -8.32 5.56 -1.21
C GLU A 97 -9.75 5.13 -1.56
N LEU A 98 -10.42 4.42 -0.64
CA LEU A 98 -11.79 3.96 -0.86
C LEU A 98 -12.77 5.14 -0.99
N ALA A 99 -12.53 6.25 -0.30
CA ALA A 99 -13.31 7.47 -0.44
C ALA A 99 -13.01 8.18 -1.77
N LEU A 100 -11.74 8.30 -2.17
CA LEU A 100 -11.35 8.89 -3.47
C LEU A 100 -11.96 8.13 -4.65
N THR A 101 -11.99 6.80 -4.56
CA THR A 101 -12.55 5.90 -5.59
C THR A 101 -14.05 5.65 -5.44
N GLN A 102 -14.73 6.40 -4.56
CA GLN A 102 -16.18 6.34 -4.34
C GLN A 102 -16.72 4.94 -3.97
N ARG A 103 -15.88 4.07 -3.40
CA ARG A 103 -16.30 2.77 -2.85
C ARG A 103 -17.01 2.93 -1.52
N ILE A 104 -16.64 3.96 -0.77
CA ILE A 104 -17.28 4.32 0.51
C ILE A 104 -17.68 5.80 0.53
N ALA A 105 -18.63 6.11 1.40
CA ALA A 105 -18.89 7.45 1.88
C ALA A 105 -18.60 7.53 3.38
N VAL A 106 -18.36 8.74 3.87
CA VAL A 106 -18.25 9.01 5.31
C VAL A 106 -19.26 10.10 5.64
N SER A 107 -20.18 9.85 6.56
CA SER A 107 -21.17 10.85 7.02
C SER A 107 -20.53 11.91 7.92
N ASP A 108 -21.29 12.95 8.26
CA ASP A 108 -20.84 13.99 9.21
C ASP A 108 -20.63 13.46 10.64
N ASP A 109 -21.30 12.36 10.99
CA ASP A 109 -21.10 11.62 12.25
C ASP A 109 -19.92 10.63 12.22
N ASP A 110 -19.08 10.73 11.18
CA ASP A 110 -17.95 9.84 10.88
C ASP A 110 -18.32 8.37 10.75
N VAL A 111 -19.53 8.08 10.26
CA VAL A 111 -19.96 6.73 9.93
C VAL A 111 -19.59 6.45 8.47
N VAL A 112 -18.80 5.41 8.27
CA VAL A 112 -18.46 4.87 6.95
C VAL A 112 -19.63 4.01 6.46
N SER A 113 -20.11 4.27 5.25
CA SER A 113 -21.05 3.41 4.53
C SER A 113 -20.43 2.94 3.20
N VAL A 114 -20.76 1.71 2.80
CA VAL A 114 -20.34 1.17 1.50
C VAL A 114 -21.26 1.72 0.43
N VAL A 115 -20.68 2.38 -0.57
CA VAL A 115 -21.36 2.92 -1.76
C VAL A 115 -21.32 1.90 -2.89
N ASP A 116 -20.15 1.29 -3.09
CA ASP A 116 -19.95 0.24 -4.09
C ASP A 116 -19.18 -0.93 -3.45
N PRO A 117 -19.82 -2.11 -3.31
CA PRO A 117 -19.21 -3.28 -2.69
C PRO A 117 -18.35 -4.11 -3.64
N ALA A 118 -18.24 -3.73 -4.93
CA ALA A 118 -17.48 -4.51 -5.90
C ALA A 118 -16.01 -4.62 -5.49
N PRO A 119 -15.39 -5.81 -5.61
CA PRO A 119 -13.97 -5.98 -5.31
C PRO A 119 -13.11 -5.00 -6.11
N THR A 120 -12.15 -4.40 -5.43
CA THR A 120 -11.17 -3.49 -6.02
C THR A 120 -10.05 -4.23 -6.73
N GLY A 121 -9.87 -5.53 -6.43
CA GLY A 121 -8.75 -6.33 -6.90
C GLY A 121 -7.46 -6.08 -6.11
N VAL A 122 -7.52 -5.28 -5.04
CA VAL A 122 -6.39 -4.92 -4.19
C VAL A 122 -6.66 -5.37 -2.76
N GLY A 123 -5.89 -6.36 -2.28
CA GLY A 123 -6.20 -7.10 -1.06
C GLY A 123 -6.29 -6.26 0.23
N HIS A 124 -5.52 -5.17 0.35
CA HIS A 124 -5.66 -4.25 1.51
C HIS A 124 -6.91 -3.37 1.44
N LEU A 125 -7.34 -2.97 0.24
CA LEU A 125 -8.59 -2.21 0.07
C LEU A 125 -9.80 -3.11 0.33
N ASP A 126 -9.82 -4.32 -0.25
CA ASP A 126 -10.93 -5.26 -0.12
C ASP A 126 -11.14 -5.72 1.33
N ALA A 127 -10.06 -5.90 2.09
CA ALA A 127 -10.14 -6.26 3.50
C ALA A 127 -10.79 -5.14 4.35
N VAL A 128 -10.49 -3.86 4.06
CA VAL A 128 -11.11 -2.73 4.78
C VAL A 128 -12.55 -2.51 4.32
N LEU A 129 -12.83 -2.69 3.03
CA LEU A 129 -14.17 -2.59 2.46
C LEU A 129 -15.13 -3.62 3.09
N ALA A 130 -14.66 -4.86 3.30
CA ALA A 130 -15.43 -5.89 3.99
C ALA A 130 -15.74 -5.51 5.45
N GLU A 131 -14.78 -4.94 6.18
CA GLU A 131 -14.95 -4.48 7.56
C GLU A 131 -15.85 -3.23 7.69
N ALA A 132 -16.05 -2.50 6.59
CA ALA A 132 -16.97 -1.35 6.52
C ALA A 132 -18.44 -1.76 6.35
N GLY A 133 -18.71 -3.04 6.08
CA GLY A 133 -20.06 -3.57 5.91
C GLY A 133 -20.99 -3.25 7.09
N GLY A 134 -22.19 -2.75 6.80
CA GLY A 134 -23.22 -2.47 7.81
C GLY A 134 -23.11 -1.13 8.53
N GLY A 135 -22.19 -0.25 8.13
CA GLY A 135 -22.05 1.08 8.73
C GLY A 135 -21.18 1.08 9.98
N VAL A 136 -20.04 1.77 9.95
CA VAL A 136 -19.07 1.74 11.06
C VAL A 136 -18.40 3.08 11.29
N LYS A 137 -18.17 3.47 12.55
CA LYS A 137 -17.38 4.67 12.84
C LYS A 137 -15.95 4.54 12.28
N VAL A 138 -15.45 5.60 11.63
CA VAL A 138 -14.07 5.63 11.09
C VAL A 138 -13.04 5.21 12.14
N SER A 139 -13.16 5.69 13.38
CA SER A 139 -12.25 5.33 14.48
C SER A 139 -12.28 3.86 14.85
N LYS A 140 -13.44 3.20 14.72
CA LYS A 140 -13.60 1.76 14.96
C LYS A 140 -13.04 0.96 13.80
N LEU A 141 -13.27 1.40 12.56
CA LEU A 141 -12.70 0.78 11.36
C LEU A 141 -11.18 0.82 11.38
N LEU A 142 -10.59 1.99 11.70
CA LEU A 142 -9.14 2.14 11.87
C LEU A 142 -8.59 1.17 12.93
N ARG A 143 -9.23 1.05 14.10
CA ARG A 143 -8.80 0.11 15.16
C ARG A 143 -8.79 -1.34 14.69
N ARG A 144 -9.82 -1.75 13.93
CA ARG A 144 -9.96 -3.13 13.44
C ARG A 144 -8.92 -3.48 12.38
N THR A 145 -8.60 -2.53 11.51
CA THR A 145 -7.85 -2.79 10.28
C THR A 145 -6.36 -2.47 10.37
N ARG A 146 -5.94 -1.60 11.31
CA ARG A 146 -4.53 -1.16 11.44
C ARG A 146 -3.51 -2.29 11.52
N THR A 147 -3.82 -3.41 12.18
CA THR A 147 -2.84 -4.48 12.39
C THR A 147 -2.59 -5.28 11.12
N GLY A 148 -3.63 -5.53 10.31
CA GLY A 148 -3.52 -6.32 9.08
C GLY A 148 -3.12 -5.51 7.84
N THR A 149 -3.41 -4.20 7.83
CA THR A 149 -3.19 -3.34 6.66
C THR A 149 -1.72 -3.29 6.21
N PRO A 150 -0.71 -3.15 7.10
CA PRO A 150 0.69 -3.08 6.70
C PRO A 150 1.14 -4.30 5.90
N VAL A 151 0.81 -5.50 6.38
CA VAL A 151 1.16 -6.76 5.71
C VAL A 151 0.54 -6.80 4.32
N ARG A 152 -0.78 -6.57 4.22
CA ARG A 152 -1.51 -6.64 2.96
C ARG A 152 -0.99 -5.63 1.94
N THR A 153 -0.63 -4.43 2.39
CA THR A 153 -0.08 -3.38 1.53
C THR A 153 1.28 -3.77 0.97
N VAL A 154 2.18 -4.28 1.81
CA VAL A 154 3.51 -4.76 1.36
C VAL A 154 3.37 -5.98 0.44
N THR A 155 2.47 -6.91 0.74
CA THR A 155 2.19 -8.06 -0.12
C THR A 155 1.71 -7.61 -1.50
N ALA A 156 0.74 -6.68 -1.57
CA ALA A 156 0.25 -6.15 -2.84
C ALA A 156 1.37 -5.49 -3.66
N LEU A 157 2.25 -4.71 -3.02
CA LEU A 157 3.42 -4.12 -3.67
C LEU A 157 4.40 -5.15 -4.23
N VAL A 158 4.57 -6.28 -3.55
CA VAL A 158 5.41 -7.40 -4.03
C VAL A 158 4.75 -8.13 -5.20
N GLU A 159 3.44 -8.42 -5.09
CA GLU A 159 2.67 -9.07 -6.14
C GLU A 159 2.64 -8.25 -7.43
N ARG A 160 2.62 -6.91 -7.30
CA ARG A 160 2.68 -5.95 -8.41
C ARG A 160 4.10 -5.67 -8.91
N GLY A 161 5.12 -6.29 -8.31
CA GLY A 161 6.52 -6.13 -8.71
C GLY A 161 7.14 -4.77 -8.38
N VAL A 162 6.49 -3.95 -7.56
CA VAL A 162 7.00 -2.63 -7.13
C VAL A 162 8.05 -2.80 -6.03
N LEU A 163 7.87 -3.77 -5.14
CA LEU A 163 8.86 -4.17 -4.15
C LEU A 163 9.38 -5.59 -4.45
N GLN A 164 10.64 -5.86 -4.12
CA GLN A 164 11.20 -7.22 -4.15
C GLN A 164 11.36 -7.76 -2.74
N ARG A 165 10.94 -9.00 -2.48
CA ARG A 165 11.24 -9.67 -1.20
C ARG A 165 12.66 -10.24 -1.23
N LYS A 166 13.59 -9.65 -0.46
CA LYS A 166 14.95 -10.17 -0.28
C LYS A 166 15.13 -10.76 1.11
N ARG A 167 15.49 -12.05 1.16
CA ARG A 167 15.90 -12.71 2.42
C ARG A 167 17.28 -12.20 2.83
N THR A 168 17.42 -11.85 4.10
CA THR A 168 18.66 -11.47 4.77
C THR A 168 18.82 -12.30 6.05
N TRP A 169 19.97 -12.20 6.71
CA TRP A 169 20.24 -12.87 7.98
C TRP A 169 20.56 -11.83 9.05
N LEU A 170 19.78 -11.82 10.13
CA LEU A 170 20.08 -11.11 11.37
C LEU A 170 21.02 -11.97 12.22
N LEU A 171 22.14 -11.39 12.66
CA LEU A 171 23.17 -12.08 13.47
C LEU A 171 23.66 -13.42 12.86
N GLY A 172 23.54 -13.60 11.54
CA GLY A 172 23.94 -14.81 10.82
C GLY A 172 23.02 -16.03 10.97
N VAL A 173 22.02 -16.00 11.85
CA VAL A 173 21.21 -17.19 12.20
C VAL A 173 19.70 -16.99 12.14
N VAL A 174 19.21 -15.76 12.26
CA VAL A 174 17.77 -15.47 12.17
C VAL A 174 17.44 -14.96 10.78
N PRO A 175 16.65 -15.67 9.95
CA PRO A 175 16.22 -15.13 8.67
C PRO A 175 15.36 -13.89 8.88
N ALA A 176 15.61 -12.89 8.05
CA ALA A 176 14.87 -11.64 8.02
C ALA A 176 14.54 -11.30 6.56
N TYR A 177 13.57 -10.42 6.35
CA TYR A 177 13.19 -9.97 5.01
C TYR A 177 13.37 -8.46 4.90
N ARG A 178 13.91 -8.03 3.75
CA ARG A 178 13.95 -6.64 3.30
C ARG A 178 13.11 -6.52 2.04
N TYR A 179 12.53 -5.35 1.86
CA TYR A 179 11.65 -5.05 0.73
C TYR A 179 12.19 -3.85 -0.06
N PRO A 180 13.34 -3.97 -0.76
CA PRO A 180 13.82 -2.91 -1.64
C PRO A 180 12.83 -2.63 -2.77
N VAL A 181 12.78 -1.36 -3.17
CA VAL A 181 12.04 -0.92 -4.36
C VAL A 181 12.67 -1.54 -5.60
N ALA A 182 11.84 -2.17 -6.45
CA ALA A 182 12.27 -2.81 -7.69
C ALA A 182 12.58 -1.77 -8.77
N ASP A 183 11.75 -0.72 -8.83
CA ASP A 183 11.89 0.42 -9.72
C ASP A 183 11.75 1.73 -8.92
N ALA A 184 12.86 2.45 -8.78
CA ALA A 184 12.90 3.72 -8.05
C ALA A 184 12.09 4.83 -8.73
N SER A 185 11.66 4.66 -9.99
CA SER A 185 10.86 5.64 -10.72
C SER A 185 9.53 5.96 -10.00
N ALA A 186 8.87 4.93 -9.45
CA ALA A 186 7.58 5.08 -8.78
C ALA A 186 7.70 5.95 -7.52
N GLU A 187 8.74 5.71 -6.71
CA GLU A 187 9.00 6.54 -5.53
C GLU A 187 9.42 7.96 -5.92
N ALA A 188 10.27 8.10 -6.92
CA ALA A 188 10.72 9.41 -7.41
C ALA A 188 9.55 10.27 -7.91
N GLU A 189 8.59 9.67 -8.61
CA GLU A 189 7.38 10.36 -9.07
C GLU A 189 6.51 10.84 -7.91
N VAL A 190 6.27 9.98 -6.90
CA VAL A 190 5.53 10.37 -5.68
C VAL A 190 6.24 11.54 -4.99
N ARG A 191 7.57 11.48 -4.84
CA ARG A 191 8.38 12.54 -4.23
C ARG A 191 8.32 13.84 -5.02
N ALA A 192 8.34 13.77 -6.35
CA ALA A 192 8.23 14.95 -7.21
C ALA A 192 6.87 15.65 -7.00
N ARG A 193 5.77 14.90 -6.99
CA ARG A 193 4.42 15.45 -6.72
C ARG A 193 4.31 16.08 -5.32
N LEU A 194 4.92 15.45 -4.32
CA LEU A 194 4.96 15.99 -2.96
C LEU A 194 5.79 17.28 -2.88
N ALA A 195 6.94 17.34 -3.55
CA ALA A 195 7.79 18.51 -3.59
C ALA A 195 7.11 19.68 -4.29
N ALA A 196 6.51 19.46 -5.46
CA ALA A 196 5.78 20.49 -6.20
C ALA A 196 4.69 21.17 -5.35
N ALA A 197 3.85 20.38 -4.66
CA ALA A 197 2.78 20.93 -3.84
C ALA A 197 3.28 21.64 -2.56
N VAL A 198 4.37 21.15 -1.96
CA VAL A 198 4.84 21.57 -0.63
C VAL A 198 5.92 22.64 -0.68
N LEU A 199 6.81 22.60 -1.66
CA LEU A 199 7.91 23.55 -1.82
C LEU A 199 7.57 24.63 -2.83
N ASP A 200 7.05 24.24 -3.99
CA ASP A 200 6.82 25.15 -5.11
C ASP A 200 5.43 25.82 -5.03
N GLY A 201 4.53 25.24 -4.24
CA GLY A 201 3.21 25.82 -3.96
C GLY A 201 2.12 25.43 -4.95
N ASP A 202 2.43 24.52 -5.88
CA ASP A 202 1.50 24.00 -6.87
C ASP A 202 0.21 23.46 -6.23
N ALA A 203 -0.91 23.62 -6.93
CA ALA A 203 -2.18 23.08 -6.49
C ALA A 203 -2.17 21.54 -6.61
N PRO A 204 -2.21 20.77 -5.51
CA PRO A 204 -2.20 19.32 -5.60
C PRO A 204 -3.55 18.79 -6.09
N SER A 205 -3.51 17.67 -6.82
CA SER A 205 -4.72 16.85 -7.05
C SER A 205 -5.32 16.38 -5.73
N GLU A 206 -6.61 16.02 -5.71
CA GLU A 206 -7.27 15.53 -4.49
C GLU A 206 -6.54 14.30 -3.91
N ARG A 207 -6.09 13.38 -4.78
CA ARG A 207 -5.28 12.22 -4.42
C ARG A 207 -3.99 12.62 -3.70
N THR A 208 -3.24 13.56 -4.29
CA THR A 208 -1.98 14.05 -3.71
C THR A 208 -2.21 14.80 -2.39
N ALA A 209 -3.28 15.58 -2.30
CA ALA A 209 -3.68 16.25 -1.07
C ALA A 209 -4.08 15.24 0.04
N GLY A 210 -4.76 14.15 -0.34
CA GLY A 210 -5.07 13.01 0.52
C GLY A 210 -3.83 12.33 1.08
N LEU A 211 -2.87 11.98 0.20
CA LEU A 211 -1.56 11.45 0.59
C LEU A 211 -0.84 12.40 1.56
N ILE A 212 -0.75 13.69 1.24
CA ILE A 212 -0.14 14.72 2.09
C ILE A 212 -0.80 14.73 3.47
N GLY A 213 -2.13 14.64 3.54
CA GLY A 213 -2.88 14.59 4.78
C GLY A 213 -2.52 13.39 5.67
N VAL A 214 -2.39 12.21 5.08
CA VAL A 214 -1.98 10.98 5.80
C VAL A 214 -0.52 11.07 6.24
N LEU A 215 0.40 11.48 5.36
CA LEU A 215 1.82 11.65 5.70
C LEU A 215 2.02 12.70 6.80
N HIS A 216 1.21 13.77 6.78
CA HIS A 216 1.19 14.79 7.83
C HIS A 216 0.73 14.19 9.17
N ALA A 217 -0.32 13.36 9.16
CA ALA A 217 -0.82 12.66 10.33
C ALA A 217 0.24 11.75 10.97
N ALA A 218 0.97 11.02 10.12
CA ALA A 218 2.06 10.14 10.50
C ALA A 218 3.37 10.86 10.87
N LYS A 219 3.40 12.19 10.83
CA LYS A 219 4.60 13.02 11.08
C LYS A 219 5.78 12.63 10.17
N LEU A 220 5.50 12.19 8.94
CA LEU A 220 6.50 11.73 7.95
C LEU A 220 7.15 12.88 7.16
N TRP A 221 7.09 14.12 7.66
CA TRP A 221 7.53 15.33 6.94
C TRP A 221 8.93 15.24 6.32
N ARG A 222 9.94 14.82 7.11
CA ARG A 222 11.33 14.69 6.63
C ARG A 222 11.52 13.59 5.60
N ARG A 223 10.67 12.57 5.63
CA ARG A 223 10.68 11.49 4.65
C ARG A 223 9.97 11.94 3.39
N ALA A 224 8.81 12.58 3.51
CA ALA A 224 8.03 13.06 2.37
C ALA A 224 8.79 14.08 1.52
N VAL A 225 9.40 15.09 2.17
CA VAL A 225 10.05 16.22 1.49
C VAL A 225 11.41 16.49 2.14
N PRO A 226 12.45 15.70 1.79
CA PRO A 226 13.76 15.77 2.45
C PRO A 226 14.52 17.07 2.15
N ALA A 227 14.28 17.69 1.00
CA ALA A 227 14.93 18.95 0.60
C ALA A 227 14.39 20.19 1.33
N GLY A 228 13.22 20.08 2.01
CA GLY A 228 12.53 21.21 2.61
C GLY A 228 12.89 21.46 4.08
N GLU A 229 12.80 22.72 4.51
CA GLU A 229 12.92 23.10 5.92
C GLU A 229 11.74 22.53 6.73
N ARG A 230 12.04 21.79 7.80
CA ARG A 230 11.05 20.96 8.51
C ARG A 230 9.82 21.74 8.99
N LYS A 231 9.99 22.95 9.52
CA LYS A 231 8.88 23.76 10.06
C LYS A 231 7.97 24.24 8.93
N GLN A 232 8.55 24.70 7.82
CA GLN A 232 7.82 25.07 6.60
C GLN A 232 7.07 23.88 6.00
N VAL A 233 7.74 22.75 5.77
CA VAL A 233 7.12 21.52 5.25
C VAL A 233 5.95 21.09 6.13
N ARG A 234 6.15 21.01 7.45
CA ARG A 234 5.08 20.67 8.40
C ARG A 234 3.89 21.62 8.28
N LYS A 235 4.14 22.93 8.24
CA LYS A 235 3.10 23.96 8.14
C LYS A 235 2.31 23.79 6.85
N ARG A 236 3.00 23.75 5.71
CA ARG A 236 2.39 23.66 4.38
C ARG A 236 1.60 22.35 4.18
N MET A 237 2.15 21.21 4.58
CA MET A 237 1.41 19.95 4.53
C MET A 237 0.13 19.99 5.40
N GLY A 238 0.19 20.65 6.55
CA GLY A 238 -0.98 20.83 7.42
C GLY A 238 -2.05 21.76 6.85
N GLU A 239 -1.66 22.77 6.07
CA GLU A 239 -2.57 23.64 5.32
C GLU A 239 -3.26 22.87 4.19
N ILE A 240 -2.49 22.11 3.41
CA ILE A 240 -3.02 21.26 2.32
C ILE A 240 -4.01 20.24 2.87
N ALA A 241 -3.68 19.57 3.99
CA ALA A 241 -4.56 18.61 4.65
C ALA A 241 -5.90 19.21 5.12
N LYS A 242 -5.98 20.53 5.25
CA LYS A 242 -7.19 21.28 5.64
C LYS A 242 -7.81 22.07 4.49
N SER A 243 -7.24 22.02 3.28
CA SER A 243 -7.71 22.79 2.12
C SER A 243 -9.07 22.30 1.63
N GLN A 244 -9.91 23.18 1.07
CA GLN A 244 -11.26 22.84 0.57
C GLN A 244 -11.26 21.94 -0.68
N SER A 245 -10.11 21.76 -1.33
CA SER A 245 -9.96 20.87 -2.50
C SER A 245 -10.02 19.38 -2.15
N ILE A 246 -10.08 19.03 -0.86
CA ILE A 246 -10.30 17.65 -0.38
C ILE A 246 -11.78 17.47 -0.04
N SER A 247 -12.39 16.43 -0.62
CA SER A 247 -13.78 16.06 -0.32
C SER A 247 -14.01 15.87 1.19
N PRO A 248 -15.23 16.13 1.69
CA PRO A 248 -15.55 15.95 3.10
C PRO A 248 -15.24 14.54 3.63
N ALA A 249 -15.46 13.51 2.82
CA ALA A 249 -15.19 12.13 3.19
C ALA A 249 -13.70 11.86 3.42
N VAL A 250 -12.84 12.26 2.47
CA VAL A 250 -11.38 12.11 2.56
C VAL A 250 -10.84 12.93 3.74
N ARG A 251 -11.31 14.17 3.92
CA ARG A 251 -10.91 15.03 5.03
C ARG A 251 -11.23 14.40 6.39
N ARG A 252 -12.42 13.84 6.56
CA ARG A 252 -12.82 13.14 7.80
C ARG A 252 -11.92 11.94 8.07
N ALA A 253 -11.62 11.13 7.06
CA ALA A 253 -10.69 10.01 7.19
C ALA A 253 -9.31 10.47 7.68
N ILE A 254 -8.77 11.55 7.11
CA ILE A 254 -7.49 12.14 7.53
C ILE A 254 -7.54 12.63 8.98
N VAL A 255 -8.56 13.42 9.34
CA VAL A 255 -8.72 13.97 10.71
C VAL A 255 -8.83 12.86 11.75
N ARG A 256 -9.58 11.80 11.45
CA ARG A 256 -9.74 10.66 12.36
C ARG A 256 -8.45 9.82 12.47
N THR A 257 -7.69 9.71 11.39
CA THR A 257 -6.35 9.11 11.40
C THR A 257 -5.39 9.94 12.26
N GLN A 258 -5.37 11.27 12.10
CA GLN A 258 -4.59 12.20 12.92
C GLN A 258 -4.91 12.07 14.41
N GLY A 259 -6.20 12.04 14.76
CA GLY A 259 -6.66 11.88 16.14
C GLY A 259 -6.25 10.55 16.75
N ALA A 260 -6.35 9.45 15.99
CA ALA A 260 -5.90 8.14 16.45
C ALA A 260 -4.38 8.09 16.69
N ILE A 261 -3.59 8.68 15.79
CA ILE A 261 -2.14 8.76 15.94
C ILE A 261 -1.74 9.62 17.15
N ALA A 262 -2.39 10.75 17.34
CA ALA A 262 -2.15 11.63 18.48
C ALA A 262 -2.46 10.93 19.82
N ALA A 263 -3.59 10.22 19.91
CA ALA A 263 -4.03 9.54 21.13
C ALA A 263 -3.03 8.47 21.60
N MET A 264 -2.38 7.75 20.68
CA MET A 264 -1.33 6.79 21.05
C MET A 264 -0.11 7.46 21.67
N THR A 265 0.26 8.64 21.17
CA THR A 265 1.45 9.35 21.68
C THR A 265 1.23 10.03 23.03
N SER A 266 -0.02 10.17 23.47
CA SER A 266 -0.35 10.71 24.80
C SER A 266 -0.54 9.64 25.88
N SER A 267 -0.56 8.36 25.50
CA SER A 267 -0.79 7.23 26.42
C SER A 267 0.49 6.48 26.81
N GLY A 268 1.67 7.03 26.49
CA GLY A 268 2.98 6.50 26.88
C GLY A 268 3.84 7.60 27.48
#